data_AF-X5JA25-F1
#
_entry.id   AF-X5JA25-F1
#
_cell.length_a   1.000
_cell.length_b   1.000
_cell.length_c   1.000
_cell.angle_alpha   90.00
_cell.angle_beta   90.00
_cell.angle_gamma   90.00
#
_symmetry.space_group_name_H-M   'P 1'
#
loop_
_entity.id
_entity.type
_entity.pdbx_description
1 polymer ?
#
loop_
_entity_poly.entity_id
_entity_poly.type
_entity_poly.pdbx_seq_one_letter_code
_entity_poly.pdbx_strand_id
1 'polypeptide(L)'
;ALIWSKMSTGLPIEIRSSMKGQNYVSFCRLDIDIHKNIPHIHLHEKRENKDRWHGAEIQVIIEGNWTTHRSKILHYMRQMAVITPYAQFLFKFLSDTA
;
A
#
# COMPACT_ATOMS: atom_id res chain seq x y z
N ALA A 1 5.79 6.68 -5.26
CA ALA A 1 5.25 6.47 -3.90
C ALA A 1 6.34 6.14 -2.89
N LEU A 2 7.08 5.03 -3.07
CA LEU A 2 8.09 4.56 -2.10
C LEU A 2 9.21 5.57 -1.80
N ILE A 3 9.82 6.16 -2.84
CA ILE A 3 10.89 7.17 -2.66
C ILE A 3 10.37 8.39 -1.91
N TRP A 4 9.18 8.90 -2.28
CA TRP A 4 8.57 10.05 -1.60
C TRP A 4 8.24 9.74 -0.13
N SER A 5 7.73 8.54 0.16
CA SER A 5 7.50 8.08 1.54
C SER A 5 8.79 8.12 2.36
N LYS A 6 9.89 7.59 1.83
CA LYS A 6 11.19 7.61 2.50
C LYS A 6 11.73 9.03 2.70
N MET A 7 11.54 9.92 1.72
CA MET A 7 12.01 11.32 1.82
C MET A 7 11.17 12.18 2.77
N SER A 8 9.85 11.96 2.81
CA SER A 8 8.92 12.76 3.61
C SER A 8 8.87 12.28 5.06
N THR A 9 8.45 11.03 5.29
CA THR A 9 8.23 10.49 6.64
C THR A 9 9.42 9.68 7.16
N GLY A 10 10.24 9.13 6.25
CA GLY A 10 11.35 8.25 6.61
C GLY A 10 10.93 6.85 7.10
N LEU A 11 9.62 6.63 7.28
CA LEU A 11 9.07 5.39 7.84
C LEU A 11 9.11 4.25 6.80
N PRO A 12 9.39 3.01 7.24
CA PRO A 12 9.38 1.86 6.34
C PRO A 12 7.96 1.54 5.86
N ILE A 13 7.86 0.96 4.67
CA ILE A 13 6.60 0.49 4.12
C ILE A 13 6.33 -0.96 4.54
N GLU A 14 5.06 -1.30 4.68
CA GLU A 14 4.63 -2.65 5.04
C GLU A 14 3.92 -3.29 3.85
N ILE A 15 4.37 -4.49 3.48
CA ILE A 15 3.87 -5.24 2.34
C ILE A 15 3.43 -6.62 2.83
N ARG A 16 2.20 -6.99 2.50
CA ARG A 16 1.67 -8.32 2.71
C ARG A 16 1.28 -8.92 1.37
N SER A 17 1.81 -10.08 1.02
CA SER A 17 1.51 -10.73 -0.26
C SER A 17 1.40 -12.25 -0.17
N SER A 18 0.58 -12.82 -1.04
CA SER A 18 0.37 -14.27 -1.16
C SER A 18 -0.04 -14.61 -2.58
N MET A 19 0.61 -15.61 -3.18
CA MET A 19 0.23 -16.10 -4.51
C MET A 19 -0.89 -17.14 -4.41
N LYS A 20 -1.65 -17.31 -5.50
CA LYS A 20 -2.69 -18.34 -5.58
C LYS A 20 -2.09 -19.73 -5.31
N GLY A 21 -2.67 -20.46 -4.35
CA GLY A 21 -2.22 -21.80 -3.97
C GLY A 21 -1.08 -21.81 -2.94
N GLN A 22 -0.55 -20.66 -2.51
CA GLN A 22 0.41 -20.63 -1.40
C GLN A 22 -0.29 -20.83 -0.05
N ASN A 23 0.33 -21.67 0.79
CA ASN A 23 -0.10 -21.93 2.16
C ASN A 23 0.46 -20.93 3.19
N TYR A 24 1.16 -19.89 2.73
CA TYR A 24 1.68 -18.83 3.57
C TYR A 24 1.44 -17.45 2.96
N VAL A 25 1.38 -16.44 3.82
CA VAL A 25 1.40 -15.02 3.48
C VAL A 25 2.77 -14.46 3.86
N SER A 26 3.44 -13.82 2.92
CA SER A 26 4.70 -13.13 3.15
C SER A 26 4.42 -11.72 3.69
N PHE A 27 5.00 -11.40 4.84
CA PHE A 27 5.04 -10.03 5.37
C PHE A 27 6.46 -9.48 5.22
N CYS A 28 6.57 -8.26 4.70
CA CYS A 28 7.84 -7.58 4.51
C CYS A 28 7.72 -6.13 4.97
N ARG A 29 8.62 -5.72 5.87
CA ARG A 29 8.85 -4.32 6.23
C ARG A 29 10.12 -3.85 5.52
N LEU A 30 9.96 -2.92 4.59
CA LEU A 30 10.97 -2.54 3.62
C LEU A 30 11.18 -1.03 3.63
N ASP A 31 12.43 -0.59 3.50
CA ASP A 31 12.77 0.76 3.05
C ASP A 31 13.84 0.72 1.95
N ILE A 32 14.30 1.89 1.50
CA ILE A 32 15.29 2.01 0.43
C ILE A 32 16.42 2.95 0.89
N ASP A 33 17.66 2.56 0.62
CA ASP A 33 18.80 3.47 0.57
C ASP A 33 18.77 4.18 -0.79
N ILE A 34 18.32 5.44 -0.80
CA ILE A 34 18.16 6.23 -2.01
C ILE A 34 19.50 6.57 -2.69
N HIS A 35 20.60 6.63 -1.95
CA HIS A 35 21.91 7.01 -2.49
C HIS A 35 22.54 5.82 -3.21
N LYS A 36 22.41 4.63 -2.62
CA LYS A 36 22.92 3.39 -3.21
C LYS A 36 21.92 2.75 -4.17
N ASN A 37 20.66 3.19 -4.13
CA ASN A 37 19.54 2.57 -4.85
C ASN A 37 19.37 1.08 -4.49
N ILE A 38 19.48 0.76 -3.20
CA ILE A 38 19.43 -0.62 -2.69
C ILE A 38 18.27 -0.74 -1.69
N PRO A 39 17.43 -1.80 -1.79
CA PRO A 39 16.40 -2.07 -0.78
C PRO A 39 17.04 -2.47 0.54
N HIS A 40 16.45 -2.01 1.64
CA HIS A 40 16.85 -2.39 2.99
C HIS A 40 15.66 -3.03 3.70
N ILE A 41 15.83 -4.32 4.04
CA ILE A 41 14.75 -5.17 4.56
C ILE A 41 14.90 -5.21 6.08
N HIS A 42 13.93 -4.62 6.78
CA HIS A 42 13.90 -4.61 8.26
C HIS A 42 13.37 -5.93 8.80
N LEU A 43 12.31 -6.44 8.17
CA LEU A 43 11.68 -7.69 8.56
C LEU A 43 11.15 -8.39 7.32
N HIS A 44 11.40 -9.69 7.23
CA HIS A 44 10.76 -10.54 6.24
C HIS A 44 10.39 -11.86 6.90
N GLU A 45 9.10 -12.13 6.99
CA GLU A 45 8.59 -13.34 7.61
C GLU A 45 7.45 -13.95 6.79
N LYS A 46 7.24 -15.25 6.99
CA LYS A 46 6.15 -16.00 6.39
C LYS A 46 5.21 -16.45 7.49
N ARG A 47 3.93 -16.11 7.35
CA ARG A 47 2.87 -16.52 8.27
C ARG A 47 1.95 -17.52 7.57
N GLU A 48 1.37 -18.46 8.32
CA GLU A 48 0.45 -19.45 7.76
C GLU A 48 -0.80 -18.79 7.16
N ASN A 49 -1.22 -19.24 5.98
CA ASN A 49 -2.36 -18.69 5.25
C ASN A 49 -3.62 -19.54 5.45
N LYS A 50 -4.19 -19.51 6.65
CA LYS A 50 -5.37 -20.31 7.01
C LYS A 50 -6.60 -19.95 6.16
N ASP A 51 -6.73 -18.66 5.82
CA ASP A 51 -7.88 -18.12 5.09
C ASP A 51 -7.76 -18.29 3.57
N ARG A 52 -6.66 -18.90 3.08
CA ARG A 52 -6.33 -19.02 1.64
C ARG A 52 -6.37 -17.67 0.90
N TRP A 53 -6.02 -16.60 1.61
CA TRP A 53 -5.96 -15.27 1.05
C TRP A 53 -4.89 -15.18 -0.05
N HIS A 54 -5.20 -14.47 -1.13
CA HIS A 54 -4.26 -14.22 -2.22
C HIS A 54 -4.35 -12.75 -2.63
N GLY A 55 -3.23 -12.19 -3.07
CA GLY A 55 -3.14 -10.79 -3.47
C GLY A 55 -1.94 -10.09 -2.86
N ALA A 56 -1.96 -8.76 -2.96
CA ALA A 56 -0.95 -7.88 -2.38
C ALA A 56 -1.65 -6.71 -1.70
N GLU A 57 -1.22 -6.43 -0.48
CA GLU A 57 -1.62 -5.28 0.32
C GLU A 57 -0.35 -4.49 0.62
N ILE A 58 -0.42 -3.18 0.42
CA ILE A 58 0.71 -2.26 0.62
C ILE A 58 0.22 -1.13 1.50
N GLN A 59 0.93 -0.89 2.59
CA GLN A 59 0.70 0.22 3.49
C GLN A 59 1.89 1.18 3.44
N VAL A 60 1.60 2.46 3.24
CA VAL A 60 2.61 3.51 3.05
C VAL A 60 2.14 4.74 3.79
N ILE A 61 3.06 5.39 4.51
CA ILE A 61 2.81 6.65 5.21
C ILE A 61 3.55 7.76 4.47
N ILE A 62 2.81 8.72 3.94
CA ILE A 62 3.33 9.86 3.20
C ILE A 62 2.84 11.15 3.82
N GLU A 63 3.67 12.20 3.75
CA GLU A 63 3.19 13.55 3.98
C GLU A 63 2.38 14.05 2.78
N GLY A 64 1.24 14.69 3.05
CA GLY A 64 0.39 15.24 2.02
C GLY A 64 -0.74 16.10 2.58
N ASN A 65 -1.31 16.96 1.73
CA ASN A 65 -2.45 17.80 2.08
C ASN A 65 -3.74 17.20 1.49
N TRP A 66 -4.47 16.46 2.34
CA TRP A 66 -5.72 15.82 1.98
C TRP A 66 -6.80 16.83 1.59
N THR A 67 -7.00 17.89 2.38
CA THR A 67 -8.05 18.89 2.17
C THR A 67 -8.01 19.51 0.77
N THR A 68 -6.81 19.82 0.27
CA THR A 68 -6.62 20.40 -1.07
C THR A 68 -6.76 19.38 -2.20
N HIS A 69 -6.35 18.12 -1.98
CA HIS A 69 -6.20 17.13 -3.07
C HIS A 69 -7.30 16.06 -3.11
N ARG A 70 -8.18 16.00 -2.11
CA ARG A 70 -9.29 15.04 -2.02
C ARG A 70 -10.13 14.98 -3.29
N SER A 71 -10.48 16.13 -3.87
CA SER A 71 -11.33 16.19 -5.08
C SER A 71 -10.67 15.51 -6.28
N LYS A 72 -9.35 15.66 -6.43
CA LYS A 72 -8.57 15.02 -7.51
C LYS A 72 -8.52 13.50 -7.36
N ILE A 73 -8.33 13.01 -6.13
CA ILE A 73 -8.31 11.57 -5.84
C ILE A 73 -9.69 10.96 -6.13
N LEU A 74 -10.77 11.60 -5.68
CA LEU A 74 -12.13 11.13 -5.95
C LEU A 74 -12.45 11.15 -7.45
N HIS A 75 -11.99 12.17 -8.18
CA HIS A 75 -12.17 12.24 -9.63
C HIS A 75 -11.47 11.07 -10.34
N TYR A 76 -10.22 10.80 -9.98
CA TYR A 76 -9.47 9.66 -10.53
C TYR A 76 -10.17 8.33 -10.25
N MET A 77 -10.60 8.08 -9.01
CA MET A 77 -11.32 6.85 -8.64
C MET A 77 -12.64 6.69 -9.40
N ARG A 78 -13.37 7.79 -9.63
CA ARG A 78 -14.61 7.78 -10.43
C ARG A 78 -14.33 7.47 -11.90
N GLN A 79 -13.32 8.09 -12.49
CA GLN A 79 -12.93 7.80 -13.87
C GLN A 79 -12.55 6.33 -14.03
N MET A 80 -11.75 5.79 -13.11
CA MET A 80 -11.41 4.36 -13.07
C MET A 80 -12.66 3.47 -12.99
N ALA A 81 -13.60 3.77 -12.09
CA ALA A 81 -14.82 2.98 -11.94
C ALA A 81 -15.69 2.95 -13.20
N VAL A 82 -15.69 4.03 -14.00
CA VAL A 82 -16.42 4.09 -15.28
C VAL A 82 -15.76 3.22 -16.35
N ILE A 83 -14.42 3.25 -16.46
CA ILE A 83 -13.71 2.54 -17.54
C ILE A 83 -13.44 1.06 -17.25
N THR A 84 -13.41 0.65 -15.98
CA THR A 84 -13.19 -0.77 -15.59
C THR A 84 -14.42 -1.35 -14.88
N PRO A 85 -15.51 -1.68 -15.61
CA PRO A 85 -16.77 -2.13 -15.01
C PRO A 85 -16.68 -3.53 -14.38
N TYR A 86 -15.64 -4.30 -14.70
CA TYR A 86 -15.38 -5.62 -14.13
C TYR A 86 -14.62 -5.59 -12.80
N ALA A 87 -14.22 -4.41 -12.33
CA ALA A 87 -13.46 -4.23 -11.09
C ALA A 87 -14.32 -3.56 -10.01
N GLN A 88 -14.14 -3.99 -8.77
CA GLN A 88 -14.77 -3.37 -7.61
C GLN A 88 -13.75 -2.48 -6.89
N PHE A 89 -14.12 -1.21 -6.68
CA PHE A 89 -13.31 -0.27 -5.92
C PHE A 89 -13.99 0.08 -4.60
N LEU A 90 -13.24 0.05 -3.51
CA LEU A 90 -13.68 0.53 -2.21
C LEU A 90 -12.74 1.65 -1.78
N PHE A 91 -13.29 2.85 -1.57
CA PHE A 91 -12.55 4.00 -1.10
C PHE A 91 -13.08 4.44 0.27
N LYS A 92 -12.21 4.48 1.28
CA LYS A 92 -12.54 4.90 2.64
C LYS A 92 -11.60 6.00 3.10
N PHE A 93 -12.17 7.06 3.67
CA PHE A 93 -11.43 8.09 4.39
C PHE A 93 -11.72 7.93 5.88
N LEU A 94 -10.67 7.80 6.68
CA LEU A 94 -10.75 7.69 8.13
C LEU A 94 -10.24 9.02 8.71
N SER A 95 -11.11 9.74 9.43
CA SER A 95 -10.75 10.95 10.18
C SER A 95 -10.75 10.66 11.66
N ASP A 96 -9.79 11.23 12.40
CA ASP A 96 -9.73 11.12 13.87
C ASP A 96 -10.86 11.88 14.60
N THR A 97 -11.61 12.72 13.89
CA THR A 97 -12.80 13.40 14.42
C THR A 97 -14.02 12.48 14.29
N ALA A 98 -14.29 11.72 15.35
CA ALA A 98 -15.60 11.15 15.68
C ALA A 98 -16.28 11.98 16.76
#